data_AF-A0A9D5PMC5-F1
#
_entry.id   AF-A0A9D5PMC5-F1
#
_cell.length_a   1.000
_cell.length_b   1.000
_cell.length_c   1.000
_cell.angle_alpha   90.00
_cell.angle_beta   90.00
_cell.angle_gamma   90.00
#
_symmetry.space_group_name_H-M   'P 1'
#
loop_
_entity.id
_entity.type
_entity.pdbx_description
1 polymer ?
#
loop_
_entity_poly.entity_id
_entity_poly.type
_entity_poly.pdbx_seq_one_letter_code
_entity_poly.pdbx_strand_id
1 'polypeptide(L)'
;MAKLAVQSVKFKKDYMMGLAFLLFFLIVASECFLAFWLPWHLKLDSMWAEQVIRQELIDHFDTVRWRSRRASEKQPKPVSSEAAIICRSLDKAAAFMHKYGKELTPQQCNEFIGIILKLNTPSALLYNGKSYSKVIELDSRRYLQTLRGVKVENKSKK
;
A
#
# COMPACT_ATOMS: atom_id res chain seq x y z
N MET A 1 -42.72 -51.30 -49.88
CA MET A 1 -42.58 -50.01 -49.17
C MET A 1 -42.01 -50.11 -47.74
N ALA A 2 -42.06 -51.25 -47.05
CA ALA A 2 -41.54 -51.38 -45.67
C ALA A 2 -40.01 -51.21 -45.50
N LYS A 3 -39.20 -51.53 -46.53
CA LYS A 3 -37.72 -51.42 -46.45
C LYS A 3 -37.22 -49.97 -46.35
N LEU A 4 -37.93 -49.00 -46.93
CA LEU A 4 -37.58 -47.57 -46.89
C LEU A 4 -37.88 -46.94 -45.51
N ALA A 5 -38.96 -47.35 -44.85
CA ALA A 5 -39.33 -46.86 -43.52
C ALA A 5 -38.38 -47.37 -42.42
N VAL A 6 -37.87 -48.60 -42.53
CA VAL A 6 -36.92 -49.16 -41.55
C VAL A 6 -35.54 -48.50 -41.67
N GLN A 7 -35.11 -48.11 -42.87
CA GLN A 7 -33.85 -47.38 -43.07
C GLN A 7 -33.92 -45.96 -42.49
N SER A 8 -35.00 -45.20 -42.73
CA SER A 8 -35.11 -43.82 -42.22
C SER A 8 -35.14 -43.73 -40.69
N VAL A 9 -35.75 -44.72 -40.02
CA VAL A 9 -35.76 -44.82 -38.54
C VAL A 9 -34.36 -45.18 -38.00
N LYS A 10 -33.61 -46.05 -38.68
CA LYS A 10 -32.21 -46.35 -38.31
C LYS A 10 -31.31 -45.13 -38.47
N PHE A 11 -31.41 -44.37 -39.56
CA PHE A 11 -30.62 -43.14 -39.75
C PHE A 11 -30.93 -42.06 -38.69
N LYS A 12 -32.20 -41.89 -38.29
CA LYS A 12 -32.54 -40.98 -37.18
C LYS A 12 -31.95 -41.45 -35.85
N LYS A 13 -31.96 -42.76 -35.59
CA LYS A 13 -31.40 -43.34 -34.35
C LYS A 13 -29.88 -43.22 -34.30
N ASP A 14 -29.19 -43.46 -35.41
CA ASP A 14 -27.73 -43.35 -35.49
C ASP A 14 -27.27 -41.88 -35.39
N TYR A 15 -28.05 -40.94 -35.96
CA TYR A 15 -27.81 -39.50 -35.79
C TYR A 15 -28.03 -39.04 -34.34
N MET A 16 -29.12 -39.49 -33.70
CA MET A 16 -29.38 -39.22 -32.28
C MET A 16 -28.28 -39.79 -31.38
N MET A 17 -27.76 -40.98 -31.70
CA MET A 17 -26.70 -41.62 -30.94
C MET A 17 -25.36 -40.90 -31.12
N GLY A 18 -25.01 -40.52 -32.35
CA GLY A 18 -23.81 -39.71 -32.62
C GLY A 18 -23.84 -38.34 -31.94
N LEU A 19 -25.01 -37.68 -31.93
CA LEU A 19 -25.22 -36.41 -31.24
C LEU A 19 -25.12 -36.57 -29.71
N ALA A 20 -25.65 -37.66 -29.15
CA ALA A 20 -25.52 -37.96 -27.72
C ALA A 20 -24.06 -38.19 -27.30
N PHE A 21 -23.28 -38.94 -28.09
CA PHE A 21 -21.85 -39.11 -27.86
C PHE A 21 -21.10 -37.78 -27.93
N LEU A 22 -21.41 -36.93 -28.92
CA LEU A 22 -20.79 -35.62 -29.06
C LEU A 22 -21.10 -34.72 -27.85
N LEU A 23 -22.37 -34.66 -27.43
CA LEU A 23 -22.77 -33.90 -26.23
C LEU A 23 -22.09 -34.42 -24.97
N PHE A 24 -22.00 -35.74 -24.81
CA PHE A 24 -21.31 -36.34 -23.66
C PHE A 24 -19.84 -35.93 -23.61
N PHE A 25 -19.12 -36.02 -24.74
CA PHE A 25 -17.74 -35.57 -24.80
C PHE A 25 -17.59 -34.06 -24.56
N LEU A 26 -18.53 -33.25 -25.04
CA LEU A 26 -18.52 -31.81 -24.81
C LEU A 26 -18.73 -31.46 -23.33
N ILE A 27 -19.63 -32.17 -22.65
CA ILE A 27 -19.85 -32.03 -21.20
C ILE A 27 -18.58 -32.44 -20.43
N VAL A 28 -18.00 -33.60 -20.74
CA VAL A 28 -16.76 -34.07 -20.10
C VAL A 28 -15.60 -33.09 -20.33
N ALA A 29 -15.44 -32.58 -21.56
CA ALA A 29 -14.41 -31.58 -21.86
C ALA A 29 -14.64 -30.27 -21.10
N SER A 30 -15.88 -29.82 -20.99
CA SER A 30 -16.25 -28.64 -20.20
C SER A 30 -15.96 -28.84 -18.71
N GLU A 31 -16.22 -30.03 -18.17
CA GLU A 31 -15.95 -30.35 -16.76
C GLU A 31 -14.45 -30.40 -16.47
N CYS A 32 -13.67 -31.06 -17.33
CA CYS A 32 -12.21 -31.01 -17.28
C CYS A 32 -11.69 -29.57 -17.37
N PHE A 33 -12.23 -28.77 -18.30
CA PHE A 33 -11.85 -27.37 -18.44
C PHE A 33 -12.09 -26.59 -17.15
N LEU A 34 -13.28 -26.70 -16.53
CA LEU A 34 -13.58 -26.05 -15.27
C LEU A 34 -12.67 -26.53 -14.12
N ALA A 35 -12.39 -27.83 -14.06
CA ALA A 35 -11.54 -28.43 -13.04
C ALA A 35 -10.10 -27.89 -13.08
N PHE A 36 -9.56 -27.58 -14.26
CA PHE A 36 -8.24 -26.96 -14.41
C PHE A 36 -8.28 -25.43 -14.34
N TRP A 37 -9.32 -24.80 -14.90
CA TRP A 37 -9.44 -23.35 -14.99
C TRP A 37 -9.62 -22.71 -13.62
N LEU A 38 -10.43 -23.31 -12.74
CA LEU A 38 -10.71 -22.78 -11.40
C LEU A 38 -9.44 -22.64 -10.52
N PRO A 39 -8.62 -23.68 -10.31
CA PRO A 39 -7.40 -23.56 -9.51
C PRO A 39 -6.36 -22.65 -10.17
N TRP A 40 -6.32 -22.59 -11.51
CA TRP A 40 -5.43 -21.68 -12.22
C TRP A 40 -5.81 -20.22 -11.99
N HIS A 41 -7.10 -19.88 -12.14
CA HIS A 41 -7.59 -18.52 -11.92
C HIS A 41 -7.40 -18.06 -10.48
N LEU A 42 -7.71 -18.92 -9.50
CA LEU A 42 -7.52 -18.61 -8.08
C LEU A 42 -6.06 -18.32 -7.72
N LYS A 43 -5.11 -19.05 -8.33
CA LYS A 43 -3.68 -18.78 -8.15
C LYS A 43 -3.30 -17.39 -8.68
N LEU A 44 -3.78 -17.04 -9.87
CA LEU A 44 -3.55 -15.72 -10.44
C LEU A 44 -4.13 -14.62 -9.54
N ASP A 45 -5.38 -14.76 -9.10
CA ASP A 45 -6.03 -13.78 -8.22
C ASP A 45 -5.26 -13.59 -6.91
N SER A 46 -4.77 -14.67 -6.31
CA SER A 46 -3.96 -14.59 -5.08
C SER A 46 -2.63 -13.87 -5.28
N MET A 47 -1.97 -14.08 -6.42
CA MET A 47 -0.73 -13.37 -6.77
C MET A 47 -1.01 -11.89 -7.03
N TRP A 48 -2.11 -11.57 -7.72
CA TRP A 48 -2.52 -10.19 -7.94
C TRP A 48 -2.83 -9.48 -6.61
N ALA A 49 -3.55 -10.13 -5.69
CA ALA A 49 -3.85 -9.57 -4.38
C ALA A 49 -2.56 -9.23 -3.59
N GLU A 50 -1.56 -10.11 -3.61
CA GLU A 50 -0.25 -9.86 -2.99
C GLU A 50 0.47 -8.67 -3.63
N GLN A 51 0.46 -8.58 -4.97
CA GLN A 51 1.06 -7.47 -5.68
C GLN A 51 0.35 -6.14 -5.40
N VAL A 52 -0.99 -6.15 -5.31
CA VAL A 52 -1.79 -4.96 -4.99
C VAL A 52 -1.45 -4.42 -3.61
N ILE A 53 -1.39 -5.27 -2.58
CA ILE A 53 -1.02 -4.85 -1.21
C ILE A 53 0.38 -4.24 -1.18
N ARG A 54 1.31 -4.84 -1.93
CA ARG A 54 2.69 -4.34 -2.02
C ARG A 54 2.78 -2.99 -2.72
N GLN A 55 1.97 -2.79 -3.76
CA GLN A 55 1.89 -1.51 -4.47
C GLN A 55 1.26 -0.43 -3.58
N GLU A 56 0.18 -0.74 -2.87
CA GLU A 56 -0.46 0.15 -1.91
C GLU A 56 0.51 0.60 -0.79
N LEU A 57 1.34 -0.33 -0.29
CA LEU A 57 2.41 0.00 0.65
C LEU A 57 3.39 1.03 0.10
N ILE A 58 3.85 0.85 -1.15
CA ILE A 58 4.79 1.77 -1.81
C ILE A 58 4.14 3.14 -2.00
N ASP A 59 2.89 3.20 -2.45
CA ASP A 59 2.17 4.45 -2.69
C ASP A 59 1.98 5.26 -1.41
N HIS A 60 1.58 4.61 -0.31
CA HIS A 60 1.46 5.26 1.00
C HIS A 60 2.82 5.75 1.51
N PHE A 61 3.84 4.91 1.38
CA PHE A 61 5.19 5.25 1.80
C PHE A 61 5.73 6.49 1.06
N ASP A 62 5.61 6.49 -0.26
CA ASP A 62 6.06 7.60 -1.11
C ASP A 62 5.26 8.88 -0.85
N THR A 63 3.96 8.77 -0.58
CA THR A 63 3.13 9.91 -0.20
C THR A 63 3.64 10.59 1.06
N VAL A 64 3.91 9.82 2.12
CA VAL A 64 4.41 10.36 3.40
C VAL A 64 5.82 10.92 3.22
N ARG A 65 6.68 10.23 2.48
CA ARG A 65 8.05 10.67 2.19
C ARG A 65 8.06 11.99 1.41
N TRP A 66 7.25 12.11 0.37
CA TRP A 66 7.12 13.32 -0.43
C TRP A 66 6.64 14.51 0.41
N ARG A 67 5.63 14.31 1.27
CA ARG A 67 5.14 15.37 2.17
C ARG A 67 6.19 15.84 3.15
N SER A 68 6.89 14.90 3.81
CA SER A 68 7.96 15.22 4.75
C SER A 68 9.13 15.93 4.06
N ARG A 69 9.52 15.50 2.85
CA ARG A 69 10.56 16.17 2.08
C ARG A 69 10.16 17.60 1.71
N ARG A 70 8.94 17.79 1.21
CA ARG A 70 8.43 19.12 0.83
C ARG A 70 8.30 20.04 2.04
N ALA A 71 7.89 19.52 3.19
CA ALA A 71 7.85 20.26 4.45
C ALA A 71 9.27 20.65 4.92
N SER A 72 10.24 19.75 4.80
CA SER A 72 11.65 20.01 5.13
C SER A 72 12.26 21.15 4.28
N GLU A 73 11.91 21.23 3.00
CA GLU A 73 12.48 22.22 2.07
C GLU A 73 11.79 23.58 2.13
N LYS A 74 10.47 23.63 2.34
CA LYS A 74 9.66 24.85 2.17
C LYS A 74 9.25 25.54 3.47
N GLN A 75 9.23 24.85 4.61
CA GLN A 75 8.71 25.40 5.86
C GLN A 75 9.81 26.10 6.68
N PRO A 76 9.46 27.09 7.53
CA PRO A 76 10.43 27.70 8.44
C PRO A 76 10.91 26.71 9.52
N LYS A 77 12.07 26.97 10.12
CA LYS A 77 12.47 26.31 11.36
C LYS A 77 11.47 26.72 12.47
N PRO A 78 10.96 25.81 13.32
CA PRO A 78 11.39 24.44 13.63
C PRO A 78 10.73 23.31 12.82
N VAL A 79 9.72 23.62 12.00
CA VAL A 79 8.97 22.63 11.20
C VAL A 79 9.88 21.89 10.22
N SER A 80 10.79 22.62 9.56
CA SER A 80 11.75 22.03 8.62
C SER A 80 12.64 20.97 9.28
N SER A 81 13.10 21.20 10.52
CA SER A 81 13.93 20.22 11.25
C SER A 81 13.15 18.97 11.65
N GLU A 82 11.90 19.12 12.11
CA GLU A 82 11.05 17.98 12.46
C GLU A 82 10.72 17.14 11.23
N ALA A 83 10.38 17.80 10.11
CA ALA A 83 10.15 17.14 8.84
C ALA A 83 11.41 16.45 8.29
N ALA A 84 12.60 17.04 8.46
CA ALA A 84 13.87 16.44 8.06
C ALA A 84 14.18 15.15 8.82
N ILE A 85 13.85 15.08 10.12
CA ILE A 85 14.04 13.85 10.93
C ILE A 85 13.15 12.73 10.39
N ILE A 86 11.88 13.02 10.12
CA ILE A 86 10.94 12.05 9.55
C ILE A 86 11.38 11.64 8.13
N CYS A 87 11.86 12.59 7.32
CA CYS A 87 12.36 12.27 5.98
C CYS A 87 13.55 11.30 6.05
N ARG A 88 14.52 11.56 6.93
CA ARG A 88 15.71 10.70 7.09
C ARG A 88 15.37 9.30 7.60
N SER A 89 14.40 9.16 8.50
CA SER A 89 13.97 7.83 8.96
C SER A 89 13.25 7.07 7.84
N LEU A 90 12.44 7.76 7.04
CA LEU A 90 11.82 7.19 5.85
C LEU A 90 12.87 6.81 4.81
N ASP A 91 13.89 7.63 4.55
CA ASP A 91 14.95 7.29 3.59
C ASP A 91 15.68 5.99 3.98
N LYS A 92 15.92 5.75 5.29
CA LYS A 92 16.47 4.49 5.79
C LYS A 92 15.50 3.32 5.60
N ALA A 93 14.22 3.53 5.90
CA ALA A 93 13.19 2.52 5.68
C ALA A 93 13.03 2.18 4.19
N ALA A 94 13.23 3.16 3.30
CA ALA A 94 13.19 2.96 1.86
C ALA A 94 14.33 2.06 1.39
N ALA A 95 15.53 2.24 1.93
CA ALA A 95 16.66 1.36 1.63
C ALA A 95 16.40 -0.08 2.10
N PHE A 96 15.76 -0.26 3.26
CA PHE A 96 15.34 -1.57 3.74
C PHE A 96 14.28 -2.20 2.83
N MET A 97 13.24 -1.44 2.47
CA MET A 97 12.19 -1.85 1.53
C MET A 97 12.75 -2.20 0.14
N HIS A 98 13.75 -1.49 -0.35
CA HIS A 98 14.39 -1.81 -1.63
C HIS A 98 15.17 -3.14 -1.55
N LYS A 99 15.85 -3.39 -0.43
CA LYS A 99 16.69 -4.58 -0.25
C LYS A 99 15.89 -5.85 0.03
N TYR A 100 14.90 -5.78 0.92
CA TYR A 100 14.13 -6.94 1.38
C TYR A 100 12.70 -6.98 0.84
N GLY A 101 12.26 -5.94 0.12
CA GLY A 101 10.88 -5.74 -0.33
C GLY A 101 10.27 -6.91 -1.07
N LYS A 102 11.08 -7.70 -1.79
CA LYS A 102 10.60 -8.84 -2.58
C LYS A 102 10.29 -10.07 -1.74
N GLU A 103 10.77 -10.11 -0.50
CA GLU A 103 10.63 -11.22 0.44
C GLU A 103 9.59 -10.93 1.53
N LEU A 104 9.00 -9.72 1.56
CA LEU A 104 7.97 -9.39 2.55
C LEU A 104 6.70 -10.19 2.30
N THR A 105 6.18 -10.79 3.36
CA THR A 105 4.87 -11.45 3.31
C THR A 105 3.75 -10.41 3.28
N PRO A 106 2.55 -10.76 2.75
CA PRO A 106 1.40 -9.85 2.73
C PRO A 106 1.01 -9.31 4.11
N GLN A 107 1.17 -10.13 5.16
CA GLN A 107 0.90 -9.74 6.54
C GLN A 107 1.86 -8.64 7.02
N GLN A 108 3.16 -8.80 6.73
CA GLN A 108 4.16 -7.79 7.06
C GLN A 108 3.89 -6.49 6.31
N CYS A 109 3.52 -6.57 5.02
CA CYS A 109 3.12 -5.39 4.25
C CYS A 109 1.97 -4.62 4.91
N ASN A 110 0.93 -5.31 5.39
CA ASN A 110 -0.19 -4.69 6.10
C ASN A 110 0.23 -4.05 7.43
N GLU A 111 1.12 -4.69 8.19
CA GLU A 111 1.68 -4.08 9.41
C GLU A 111 2.47 -2.80 9.10
N PHE A 112 3.29 -2.82 8.05
CA PHE A 112 4.01 -1.65 7.58
C PHE A 112 3.06 -0.52 7.14
N ILE A 113 2.00 -0.84 6.40
CA ILE A 113 0.95 0.12 6.02
C ILE A 113 0.36 0.75 7.30
N GLY A 114 0.01 -0.05 8.29
CA GLY A 114 -0.52 0.43 9.57
C GLY A 114 0.42 1.40 10.30
N ILE A 115 1.73 1.15 10.25
CA ILE A 115 2.75 2.04 10.83
C ILE A 115 2.88 3.34 10.02
N ILE A 116 2.89 3.25 8.68
CA ILE A 116 2.99 4.41 7.80
C ILE A 116 1.74 5.30 7.92
N LEU A 117 0.56 4.71 8.07
CA LEU A 117 -0.68 5.46 8.29
C LEU A 117 -0.63 6.28 9.58
N LYS A 118 0.01 5.79 10.66
CA LYS A 118 0.24 6.58 11.88
C LYS A 118 1.14 7.79 11.64
N LEU A 119 2.08 7.70 10.68
CA LEU A 119 2.96 8.80 10.28
C LEU A 119 2.28 9.80 9.32
N ASN A 120 1.10 9.46 8.79
CA ASN A 120 0.36 10.31 7.86
C ASN A 120 -0.14 11.60 8.55
N THR A 121 -0.72 11.49 9.74
CA THR A 121 -1.18 12.64 10.53
C THR A 121 -0.04 13.61 10.87
N PRO A 122 1.10 13.17 11.44
CA PRO A 122 2.19 14.08 11.76
C PRO A 122 2.86 14.69 10.54
N SER A 123 3.04 13.92 9.46
CA SER A 123 3.58 14.48 8.21
C SER A 123 2.64 15.51 7.58
N ALA A 124 1.32 15.33 7.65
CA ALA A 124 0.35 16.30 7.18
C ALA A 124 0.35 17.60 8.01
N LEU A 125 0.50 17.50 9.33
CA LEU A 125 0.59 18.67 10.21
C LEU A 125 1.85 19.51 9.92
N LEU A 126 2.99 18.84 9.73
CA LEU A 126 4.25 19.49 9.36
C LEU A 126 4.18 20.09 7.95
N TYR A 127 3.54 19.40 7.00
CA TYR A 127 3.30 19.94 5.66
C TYR A 127 2.51 21.25 5.69
N ASN A 128 1.53 21.35 6.60
CA ASN A 128 0.73 22.54 6.84
C ASN A 128 1.43 23.60 7.70
N GLY A 129 2.71 23.43 8.06
CA GLY A 129 3.48 24.41 8.81
C GLY A 129 3.25 24.40 10.33
N LYS A 130 2.59 23.37 10.87
CA LYS A 130 2.39 23.23 12.32
C LYS A 130 3.52 22.41 12.91
N SER A 131 4.32 23.03 13.78
CA SER A 131 5.37 22.33 14.52
C SER A 131 4.84 21.68 15.79
N TYR A 132 5.43 20.56 16.16
CA TYR A 132 5.21 19.93 17.47
C TYR A 132 5.98 20.65 18.58
N SER A 133 7.16 21.18 18.25
CA SER A 133 7.99 21.95 19.17
C SER A 133 7.49 23.39 19.26
N LYS A 134 7.31 23.87 20.49
CA LYS A 134 7.17 25.31 20.74
C LYS A 134 8.55 25.94 20.58
N VAL A 135 8.64 27.01 19.80
CA VAL A 135 9.86 27.83 19.75
C VAL A 135 10.02 28.46 21.12
N ILE A 136 11.01 27.99 21.89
CA ILE A 136 11.41 28.63 23.14
C ILE A 136 12.44 29.68 22.75
N GLU A 137 12.04 30.96 22.78
CA GLU A 137 13.00 32.05 22.67
C GLU A 137 13.91 32.01 23.89
N LEU A 138 15.17 31.62 23.68
CA LEU A 138 16.17 31.65 24.73
C LEU A 138 16.58 33.10 24.97
N ASP A 139 16.00 33.73 26.00
CA ASP A 139 16.45 35.05 26.45
C ASP A 139 17.84 34.94 27.09
N SER A 140 18.86 34.93 26.24
CA SER A 140 20.27 34.86 26.61
C SER A 140 20.68 36.00 27.54
N ARG A 141 19.93 37.12 27.59
CA ARG A 141 20.23 38.24 28.50
C ARG A 141 20.01 37.85 29.95
N ARG A 142 18.95 37.08 30.25
CA ARG A 142 18.70 36.59 31.62
C ARG A 142 19.83 35.69 32.08
N TYR A 143 20.23 34.72 31.26
CA TYR A 143 21.33 33.81 31.59
C TYR A 143 22.67 34.53 31.74
N LEU A 144 22.96 35.48 30.85
CA LEU A 144 24.19 36.29 30.94
C LEU A 144 24.18 37.25 32.15
N GLN A 145 23.02 37.75 32.57
CA GLN A 145 22.88 38.57 33.78
C GLN A 145 23.09 37.74 35.05
N THR A 146 22.57 36.51 35.08
CA THR A 146 22.81 35.56 36.20
C THR A 146 24.28 35.18 36.29
N LEU A 147 24.94 34.90 35.16
CA LEU A 147 26.37 34.57 35.10
C LEU A 147 27.28 35.75 35.46
N ARG A 148 26.86 37.00 35.18
CA ARG A 148 27.58 38.22 35.56
C ARG A 148 27.33 38.66 37.01
N GLY A 149 26.54 37.93 37.79
CA GLY A 149 26.24 38.26 39.18
C GLY A 149 25.42 39.54 39.37
N VAL A 150 24.77 40.04 38.31
CA VAL A 150 23.95 41.26 38.37
C VAL A 150 22.52 40.88 38.75
N LYS A 151 22.03 41.42 39.88
CA LYS A 151 20.66 41.22 40.36
C LYS A 151 19.68 41.72 39.29
N VAL A 152 18.80 40.84 38.83
CA VAL A 152 17.81 41.15 37.78
C VAL A 152 16.77 42.13 38.33
N GLU A 153 16.84 43.41 37.96
CA GLU A 153 15.72 44.34 38.16
C GLU A 153 14.63 44.05 37.12
N ASN A 154 13.54 43.44 37.59
CA ASN A 154 12.31 43.30 36.83
C ASN A 154 11.68 44.69 36.59
N LYS A 155 11.98 45.32 35.44
CA LYS A 155 11.10 46.37 34.91
C LYS A 155 9.93 45.72 34.18
N SER A 156 8.89 45.41 34.95
CA SER A 156 7.53 45.17 34.45
C SER A 156 7.04 46.44 33.75
N LYS A 157 6.99 46.45 32.42
CA LYS A 157 6.31 47.51 31.66
C LYS A 157 4.82 47.13 31.50
N LYS A 158 3.97 48.05 31.94
CA LYS A 158 2.55 48.17 31.59
C LYS A 158 2.38 48.28 30.07
#